data_AF-A0A7W3W531-F1
#
_entry.id   AF-A0A7W3W531-F1
#
_cell.length_a   1.000
_cell.length_b   1.000
_cell.length_c   1.000
_cell.angle_alpha   90.00
_cell.angle_beta   90.00
_cell.angle_gamma   90.00
#
_symmetry.space_group_name_H-M   'P 1'
#
loop_
_entity.id
_entity.type
_entity.pdbx_description
1 polymer ?
#
loop_
_entity_poly.entity_id
_entity_poly.type
_entity_poly.pdbx_seq_one_letter_code
_entity_poly.pdbx_strand_id
1 'polypeptide(L)'
;MKIGKTLMAASALGIALAGIAAPAASADTAAPASAQSKHTASIKCTKPSGKKANYSWGDGLTNVTVYFNNHCSHKVSAGIVLKDMDGALSVQCMTTNGGTSGKKKFHIGADHTVARIQKGCKL
;
A
#
# COMPACT_ATOMS: atom_id res chain seq x y z
N MET A 1 -6.62 44.68 -26.05
CA MET A 1 -6.95 43.73 -27.13
C MET A 1 -7.46 42.46 -26.47
N LYS A 2 -8.58 41.80 -26.80
CA LYS A 2 -9.71 41.98 -27.71
C LYS A 2 -10.76 40.98 -27.16
N ILE A 3 -12.02 41.42 -26.99
CA ILE A 3 -13.26 40.75 -27.45
C ILE A 3 -13.44 39.27 -27.00
N GLY A 4 -14.37 38.84 -26.14
CA GLY A 4 -15.77 39.25 -25.97
C GLY A 4 -16.69 38.43 -26.87
N LYS A 5 -17.57 37.58 -26.33
CA LYS A 5 -19.01 37.50 -26.66
C LYS A 5 -19.67 36.24 -26.09
N THR A 6 -20.74 36.50 -25.35
CA THR A 6 -21.96 35.72 -25.12
C THR A 6 -22.47 34.99 -26.38
N LEU A 7 -23.20 33.88 -26.20
CA LEU A 7 -24.53 33.68 -26.81
C LEU A 7 -25.21 32.41 -26.25
N MET A 8 -26.50 32.58 -25.96
CA MET A 8 -27.47 31.56 -25.56
C MET A 8 -27.90 30.72 -26.76
N ALA A 9 -28.42 29.51 -26.52
CA ALA A 9 -29.56 28.98 -27.29
C ALA A 9 -30.21 27.80 -26.55
N ALA A 10 -31.53 27.90 -26.40
CA ALA A 10 -32.41 26.91 -25.81
C ALA A 10 -33.02 25.98 -26.87
N SER A 11 -33.42 24.79 -26.41
CA SER A 11 -34.56 23.95 -26.86
C SER A 11 -34.64 23.46 -28.31
N ALA A 12 -34.69 22.13 -28.46
CA ALA A 12 -35.48 21.47 -29.51
C ALA A 12 -36.12 20.18 -28.94
N LEU A 13 -37.45 20.12 -28.98
CA LEU A 13 -38.26 18.90 -28.86
C LEU A 13 -38.17 18.09 -30.17
N GLY A 14 -38.23 16.76 -30.10
CA GLY A 14 -39.06 16.00 -31.04
C GLY A 14 -38.55 14.65 -31.56
N ILE A 15 -39.20 13.58 -31.08
CA ILE A 15 -39.82 12.45 -31.83
C ILE A 15 -38.96 11.26 -32.35
N ALA A 16 -39.30 10.09 -31.77
CA ALA A 16 -39.48 8.73 -32.31
C ALA A 16 -38.31 7.74 -32.56
N LEU A 17 -38.42 6.63 -31.82
CA LEU A 17 -38.30 5.20 -32.16
C LEU A 17 -37.25 4.75 -33.21
N ALA A 18 -36.23 4.05 -32.73
CA ALA A 18 -35.81 2.76 -33.29
C ALA A 18 -35.05 1.95 -32.22
N GLY A 19 -35.52 0.73 -31.95
CA GLY A 19 -34.97 -0.15 -30.95
C GLY A 19 -33.54 -0.58 -31.27
N ILE A 20 -32.69 -0.56 -30.26
CA ILE A 20 -31.40 -1.23 -30.26
C ILE A 20 -31.35 -1.92 -28.91
N ALA A 21 -31.47 -3.25 -28.91
CA ALA A 21 -31.29 -4.04 -27.71
C ALA A 21 -29.84 -3.84 -27.24
N ALA A 22 -29.65 -2.99 -26.22
CA ALA A 22 -28.38 -2.89 -25.52
C ALA A 22 -28.13 -4.22 -24.81
N PRO A 23 -26.95 -4.85 -24.95
CA PRO A 23 -26.61 -5.99 -24.12
C PRO A 23 -26.67 -5.52 -22.67
N ALA A 24 -27.42 -6.23 -21.84
CA ALA A 24 -27.44 -6.01 -20.40
C ALA A 24 -25.99 -6.08 -19.91
N ALA A 25 -25.46 -4.95 -19.44
CA ALA A 25 -24.21 -4.93 -18.72
C ALA A 25 -24.44 -5.75 -17.44
N SER A 26 -23.92 -6.98 -17.44
CA SER A 26 -23.79 -7.76 -16.22
C SER A 26 -23.01 -6.92 -15.24
N ALA A 27 -23.68 -6.45 -14.19
CA ALA A 27 -23.02 -5.89 -13.03
C ALA A 27 -22.23 -7.03 -12.41
N ASP A 28 -20.94 -7.13 -12.77
CA ASP A 28 -19.98 -7.93 -12.02
C ASP A 28 -20.12 -7.52 -10.56
N THR A 29 -20.69 -8.44 -9.77
CA THR A 29 -20.78 -8.27 -8.34
C THR A 29 -19.34 -8.30 -7.84
N ALA A 30 -18.75 -7.11 -7.67
CA ALA A 30 -17.45 -6.98 -7.06
C ALA A 30 -17.55 -7.64 -5.68
N ALA A 31 -16.90 -8.79 -5.54
CA ALA A 31 -16.77 -9.45 -4.26
C ALA A 31 -16.25 -8.42 -3.25
N PRO A 32 -16.81 -8.35 -2.03
CA PRO A 32 -16.35 -7.40 -1.04
C PRO A 32 -14.86 -7.63 -0.82
N ALA A 33 -14.04 -6.65 -1.19
CA ALA A 33 -12.62 -6.67 -0.87
C ALA A 33 -12.52 -6.69 0.65
N SER A 34 -12.24 -7.86 1.22
CA SER A 34 -11.93 -8.02 2.63
C SER A 34 -10.84 -7.01 2.98
N ALA A 35 -11.12 -6.12 3.93
CA ALA A 35 -10.16 -5.11 4.36
C ALA A 35 -8.94 -5.82 4.97
N GLN A 36 -7.89 -5.98 4.17
CA GLN A 36 -6.67 -6.67 4.59
C GLN A 36 -6.04 -5.86 5.74
N SER A 37 -5.80 -6.50 6.88
CA SER A 37 -5.23 -5.85 8.07
C SER A 37 -3.92 -5.15 7.70
N LYS A 38 -3.86 -3.83 7.92
CA LYS A 38 -2.66 -3.03 7.70
C LYS A 38 -1.92 -2.85 9.01
N HIS A 39 -0.72 -3.38 9.07
CA HIS A 39 0.19 -3.26 10.20
C HIS A 39 1.19 -2.13 9.98
N THR A 40 1.71 -1.58 11.08
CA THR A 40 2.71 -0.49 11.03
C THR A 40 3.76 -0.64 12.13
N ALA A 41 4.97 -0.17 11.84
CA ALA A 41 6.04 -0.05 12.81
C ALA A 41 6.89 1.20 12.51
N SER A 42 7.63 1.67 13.51
CA SER A 42 8.56 2.79 13.32
C SER A 42 9.86 2.58 14.09
N ILE A 43 10.98 2.95 13.47
CA ILE A 43 12.31 2.98 14.09
C ILE A 43 12.70 4.45 14.26
N LYS A 44 13.04 4.86 15.48
CA LYS A 44 13.50 6.23 15.76
C LYS A 44 14.84 6.49 15.08
N CYS A 45 14.95 7.66 14.43
CA CYS A 45 16.20 8.09 13.83
C CYS A 45 17.19 8.54 14.92
N THR A 46 18.46 8.18 14.76
CA THR A 46 19.54 8.83 15.52
C THR A 46 19.73 10.28 15.06
N LYS A 47 19.59 10.52 13.74
CA LYS A 47 19.63 11.85 13.11
C LYS A 47 18.70 11.91 11.87
N PRO A 48 18.02 13.04 11.62
CA PRO A 48 17.75 14.12 12.59
C PRO A 48 16.88 13.60 13.75
N SER A 49 16.99 14.24 14.93
CA SER A 49 16.16 13.89 16.08
C SER A 49 14.68 14.14 15.80
N GLY A 50 13.80 13.37 16.44
CA GLY A 50 12.34 13.47 16.27
C GLY A 50 11.76 12.88 14.97
N LYS A 51 12.61 12.47 14.02
CA LYS A 51 12.17 11.73 12.83
C LYS A 51 12.19 10.22 13.05
N LYS A 52 11.52 9.49 12.16
CA LYS A 52 11.41 8.02 12.19
C LYS A 52 11.55 7.43 10.79
N ALA A 53 12.05 6.21 10.71
CA ALA A 53 11.78 5.33 9.59
C ALA A 53 10.47 4.58 9.85
N ASN A 54 9.50 4.74 8.96
CA ASN A 54 8.19 4.12 9.07
C ASN A 54 8.11 2.90 8.16
N TYR A 55 7.43 1.86 8.63
CA TYR A 55 7.20 0.63 7.91
C TYR A 55 5.72 0.26 7.98
N SER A 56 5.20 -0.33 6.92
CA SER A 56 3.87 -0.90 6.91
C SER A 56 3.79 -2.13 6.03
N TRP A 57 2.96 -3.08 6.41
CA TRP A 57 2.72 -4.31 5.67
C TRP A 57 1.27 -4.74 5.84
N GLY A 58 0.76 -5.48 4.87
CA GLY A 58 -0.47 -6.25 5.05
C GLY A 58 -0.13 -7.68 5.44
N ASP A 59 -1.13 -8.42 5.93
CA ASP A 59 -1.00 -9.87 6.02
C ASP A 59 -0.75 -10.46 4.63
N GLY A 60 0.05 -11.50 4.58
CA GLY A 60 0.39 -12.20 3.35
C GLY A 60 0.44 -13.70 3.63
N LEU A 61 0.18 -14.50 2.60
CA LEU A 61 0.30 -15.96 2.67
C LEU A 61 1.78 -16.33 2.51
N THR A 62 2.22 -16.63 1.30
CA THR A 62 3.62 -17.02 1.06
C THR A 62 4.58 -15.83 0.96
N ASN A 63 4.06 -14.62 0.78
CA ASN A 63 4.85 -13.42 0.59
C ASN A 63 4.24 -12.23 1.32
N VAL A 64 5.11 -11.36 1.85
CA VAL A 64 4.71 -10.07 2.42
C VAL A 64 5.43 -8.94 1.68
N THR A 65 4.70 -7.85 1.42
CA THR A 65 5.31 -6.61 0.93
C THR A 65 5.41 -5.62 2.07
N VAL A 66 6.65 -5.29 2.46
CA VAL A 66 6.94 -4.26 3.45
C VAL A 66 7.23 -2.96 2.72
N TYR A 67 6.37 -1.98 2.93
CA TYR A 67 6.56 -0.60 2.50
C TYR A 67 7.37 0.13 3.56
N PHE A 68 8.23 1.05 3.13
CA PHE A 68 9.03 1.87 4.03
C PHE A 68 9.02 3.34 3.60
N ASN A 69 9.16 4.23 4.58
CA ASN A 69 9.41 5.64 4.39
C ASN A 69 10.43 6.09 5.44
N ASN A 70 11.70 6.18 5.03
CA ASN A 70 12.81 6.49 5.91
C ASN A 70 13.09 8.00 5.95
N HIS A 71 12.52 8.68 6.94
CA HIS A 71 12.81 10.11 7.16
C HIS A 71 14.14 10.37 7.88
N CYS A 72 14.92 9.34 8.19
CA CYS A 72 16.25 9.51 8.75
C CYS A 72 17.22 10.01 7.67
N SER A 73 18.24 10.77 8.07
CA SER A 73 19.32 11.17 7.15
C SER A 73 20.35 10.06 6.90
N HIS A 74 20.15 8.88 7.50
CA HIS A 74 21.07 7.75 7.45
C HIS A 74 20.33 6.46 7.11
N LYS A 75 21.11 5.43 6.75
CA LYS A 75 20.59 4.07 6.54
C LYS A 75 20.00 3.53 7.83
N VAL A 76 18.85 2.88 7.74
CA VAL A 76 18.23 2.16 8.86
C VAL A 76 18.15 0.68 8.51
N SER A 77 18.67 -0.17 9.41
CA SER A 77 18.48 -1.61 9.33
C SER A 77 17.22 -1.98 10.11
N ALA A 78 16.31 -2.69 9.45
CA ALA A 78 15.07 -3.19 10.02
C ALA A 78 15.02 -4.72 9.91
N GLY A 79 14.62 -5.36 11.02
CA GLY A 79 14.39 -6.79 11.12
C GLY A 79 12.89 -7.07 11.05
N ILE A 80 12.50 -7.85 10.05
CA ILE A 80 11.15 -8.38 9.84
C ILE A 80 11.10 -9.69 10.60
N VAL A 81 10.50 -9.67 11.78
CA VAL A 81 10.38 -10.84 12.64
C VAL A 81 9.19 -11.65 12.16
N LEU A 82 9.47 -12.87 11.73
CA LEU A 82 8.48 -13.85 11.32
C LEU A 82 8.18 -14.77 12.50
N LYS A 83 6.95 -15.23 12.59
CA LYS A 83 6.49 -16.25 13.53
C LYS A 83 5.87 -17.38 12.73
N ASP A 84 6.30 -18.60 12.98
CA ASP A 84 5.70 -19.80 12.40
C ASP A 84 4.45 -20.27 13.19
N MET A 85 3.80 -21.34 12.72
CA MET A 85 2.62 -21.92 13.35
C MET A 85 2.90 -22.49 14.75
N ASP A 86 4.12 -22.97 15.00
CA ASP A 86 4.57 -23.50 16.30
C ASP A 86 5.00 -22.38 17.27
N GLY A 87 5.12 -21.16 16.75
CA GLY A 87 5.46 -19.95 17.49
C GLY A 87 6.96 -19.64 17.55
N ALA A 88 7.80 -20.38 16.84
CA ALA A 88 9.21 -20.05 16.72
C ALA A 88 9.39 -18.75 15.92
N LEU A 89 10.44 -18.00 16.28
CA LEU A 89 10.73 -16.70 15.67
C LEU A 89 11.95 -16.81 14.75
N SER A 90 11.84 -16.21 13.57
CA SER A 90 12.95 -15.99 12.65
C SER A 90 12.99 -14.52 12.23
N VAL A 91 14.11 -14.05 11.68
CA VAL A 91 14.26 -12.66 11.24
C VAL A 91 14.80 -12.58 9.82
N GLN A 92 14.10 -11.82 8.97
CA GLN A 92 14.62 -11.36 7.69
C GLN A 92 14.96 -9.89 7.77
N CYS A 93 15.89 -9.42 6.94
CA CYS A 93 16.45 -8.09 7.10
C CYS A 93 16.37 -7.23 5.84
N MET A 94 16.21 -5.93 6.08
CA MET A 94 16.37 -4.92 5.05
C MET A 94 17.09 -3.70 5.58
N THR A 95 17.76 -3.03 4.65
CA THR A 95 18.35 -1.72 4.86
C THR A 95 17.61 -0.72 4.01
N THR A 96 17.09 0.34 4.63
CA THR A 96 16.45 1.46 3.94
C THR A 96 17.41 2.63 3.90
N ASN A 97 17.68 3.18 2.71
CA ASN A 97 18.51 4.37 2.57
C ASN A 97 17.84 5.58 3.25
N GLY A 98 18.64 6.55 3.71
CA GLY A 98 18.13 7.76 4.34
C GLY A 98 17.39 8.64 3.34
N GLY A 99 16.30 9.27 3.77
CA GLY A 99 15.50 10.18 2.94
C GLY A 99 14.71 9.51 1.81
N THR A 100 14.61 8.18 1.80
CA THR A 100 13.92 7.44 0.72
C THR A 100 12.67 6.73 1.19
N SER A 101 11.76 6.47 0.25
CA SER A 101 10.61 5.58 0.44
C SER A 101 10.62 4.48 -0.62
N GLY A 102 9.88 3.41 -0.37
CA GLY A 102 9.80 2.28 -1.30
C GLY A 102 9.13 1.07 -0.67
N LYS A 103 9.37 -0.10 -1.27
CA LYS A 103 8.85 -1.37 -0.79
C LYS A 103 9.82 -2.51 -1.08
N LYS A 104 9.78 -3.55 -0.26
CA LYS A 104 10.50 -4.81 -0.49
C LYS A 104 9.55 -5.98 -0.24
N LYS A 105 9.53 -6.92 -1.17
CA LYS A 105 8.81 -8.19 -1.03
C LYS A 105 9.72 -9.21 -0.37
N PHE A 106 9.19 -9.93 0.59
CA PHE A 106 9.85 -11.03 1.27
C PHE A 106 9.05 -12.30 1.06
N HIS A 107 9.75 -13.39 0.77
CA HIS A 107 9.17 -14.72 0.78
C HIS A 107 9.22 -15.24 2.21
N ILE A 108 8.05 -15.50 2.80
CA ILE A 108 7.93 -15.91 4.21
C ILE A 108 7.56 -17.39 4.36
N GLY A 109 7.09 -18.03 3.28
CA GLY A 109 6.55 -19.41 3.34
C GLY A 109 5.09 -19.42 3.78
N ALA A 110 4.38 -20.52 3.54
CA ALA A 110 2.94 -20.61 3.81
C ALA A 110 2.61 -20.58 5.32
N ASP A 111 3.55 -21.04 6.15
CA ASP A 111 3.33 -21.26 7.59
C ASP A 111 3.85 -20.12 8.47
N HIS A 112 4.20 -18.97 7.89
CA HIS A 112 4.76 -17.84 8.61
C HIS A 112 3.89 -16.60 8.50
N THR A 113 3.92 -15.77 9.54
CA THR A 113 3.34 -14.43 9.54
C THR A 113 4.37 -13.41 10.04
N VAL A 114 4.23 -12.15 9.62
CA VAL A 114 5.07 -11.07 10.18
C VAL A 114 4.51 -10.66 11.53
N ALA A 115 5.21 -11.01 12.60
CA ALA A 115 4.83 -10.66 13.96
C ALA A 115 5.12 -9.19 14.28
N ARG A 116 6.29 -8.68 13.85
CA ARG A 116 6.71 -7.29 14.07
C ARG A 116 7.85 -6.89 13.15
N ILE A 117 8.07 -5.59 13.02
CA ILE A 117 9.31 -5.02 12.48
C ILE A 117 10.05 -4.30 13.61
N GLN A 118 11.33 -4.61 13.79
CA GLN A 118 12.18 -4.06 14.85
C GLN A 118 13.46 -3.41 14.34
N LYS A 119 14.13 -2.65 15.20
CA LYS A 119 15.42 -2.04 14.90
C LYS A 119 16.50 -3.10 14.84
N GLY A 120 17.27 -3.10 13.75
CA GLY A 120 18.36 -4.03 13.55
C GLY A 120 17.91 -5.42 13.10
N CYS A 121 18.88 -6.27 12.79
CA CYS A 121 18.73 -7.57 12.14
C CYS A 121 19.02 -8.73 13.10
N LYS A 122 18.69 -8.57 14.38
CA LYS A 122 18.86 -9.59 15.41
C LYS A 122 17.52 -9.83 16.07
N LEU A 123 17.18 -11.09 16.35
CA LEU A 123 15.97 -11.46 17.11
C LEU A 123 16.00 -10.88 18.52
#